data_AF-A0A7C8ZMQ3-F1
#
_entry.id   AF-A0A7C8ZMQ3-F1
#
_cell.length_a   1.000
_cell.length_b   1.000
_cell.length_c   1.000
_cell.angle_alpha   90.00
_cell.angle_beta   90.00
_cell.angle_gamma   90.00
#
_symmetry.space_group_name_H-M   'P 1'
#
loop_
_entity.id
_entity.type
_entity.pdbx_description
1 polymer ?
#
loop_
_entity_poly.entity_id
_entity_poly.type
_entity_poly.pdbx_seq_one_letter_code
_entity_poly.pdbx_strand_id
1 'polypeptide(L)'
;FCSSVALGFLALGRAGFAVNHMDIAPRYAGIVMGVSNTAGTLAGIVGVELTGQLLEAAKVADYDISSPESWRLVFIIPGLLCIFSSAVFIVFATGERIFD
;
A
#
# COMPACT_ATOMS: atom_id res chain seq x y z
N PHE A 1 5.45 2.11 -17.80
CA PHE A 1 6.39 0.98 -17.69
C PHE A 1 6.83 0.75 -16.24
N CYS A 2 7.53 1.70 -15.60
CA CYS A 2 7.96 1.57 -14.20
C CYS A 2 6.78 1.27 -13.23
N SER A 3 5.67 1.98 -13.35
CA SER A 3 4.47 1.74 -12.53
C SER A 3 3.88 0.33 -12.75
N SER A 4 3.93 -0.18 -13.98
CA SER A 4 3.44 -1.53 -14.30
C SER A 4 4.30 -2.61 -13.63
N VAL A 5 5.63 -2.45 -13.65
CA VAL A 5 6.57 -3.35 -12.96
C VAL A 5 6.36 -3.28 -11.44
N ALA A 6 6.17 -2.09 -10.88
CA ALA A 6 5.88 -1.90 -9.46
C ALA A 6 4.56 -2.59 -9.04
N LEU A 7 3.51 -2.45 -9.84
CA LEU A 7 2.23 -3.14 -9.61
C LEU A 7 2.37 -4.68 -9.71
N GLY A 8 3.23 -5.17 -10.59
CA GLY A 8 3.57 -6.59 -10.68
C GLY A 8 4.20 -7.13 -9.39
N PHE A 9 5.20 -6.43 -8.85
CA PHE A 9 5.80 -6.79 -7.56
C PHE A 9 4.81 -6.67 -6.39
N LEU A 10 3.94 -5.67 -6.41
CA LEU A 10 2.87 -5.53 -5.42
C LEU A 10 1.93 -6.75 -5.43
N ALA A 11 1.56 -7.25 -6.62
CA ALA A 11 0.72 -8.44 -6.74
C ALA A 11 1.37 -9.69 -6.13
N LEU A 12 2.69 -9.86 -6.32
CA LEU A 12 3.45 -10.95 -5.69
C LEU A 12 3.43 -10.84 -4.16
N GLY A 13 3.61 -9.64 -3.60
CA GLY A 13 3.51 -9.41 -2.15
C GLY A 13 2.12 -9.69 -1.59
N ARG A 14 1.07 -9.32 -2.34
CA ARG A 14 -0.32 -9.59 -1.96
C ARG A 14 -0.65 -11.08 -1.93
N ALA A 15 -0.07 -11.88 -2.83
CA ALA A 15 -0.23 -13.33 -2.81
C ALA A 15 0.32 -13.95 -1.51
N GLY A 16 1.50 -13.50 -1.04
CA GLY A 16 2.08 -13.94 0.24
C GLY A 16 1.24 -13.49 1.45
N PHE A 17 0.74 -12.26 1.44
CA PHE A 17 -0.13 -11.75 2.51
C PHE A 17 -1.43 -12.54 2.65
N ALA A 18 -2.07 -12.89 1.53
CA ALA A 18 -3.36 -13.56 1.53
C ALA A 18 -3.27 -14.97 2.14
N VAL A 19 -2.20 -15.72 1.88
CA VAL A 19 -1.99 -17.05 2.47
C VAL A 19 -1.58 -16.97 3.95
N ASN A 20 -0.83 -15.94 4.34
CA ASN A 20 -0.36 -15.74 5.72
C ASN A 20 -1.50 -15.67 6.75
N HIS A 21 -2.69 -15.19 6.36
CA HIS A 21 -3.86 -15.15 7.23
C HIS A 21 -4.40 -16.54 7.56
N MET A 22 -4.36 -17.45 6.58
CA MET A 22 -4.78 -18.83 6.75
C MET A 22 -3.74 -19.65 7.51
N ASP A 23 -2.45 -19.34 7.31
CA ASP A 23 -1.35 -20.01 8.00
C ASP A 23 -1.28 -19.67 9.49
N ILE A 24 -1.50 -18.39 9.86
CA ILE A 24 -1.45 -17.93 11.26
C ILE A 24 -2.72 -18.29 12.05
N ALA A 25 -3.90 -18.13 11.45
CA ALA A 25 -5.18 -18.22 12.16
C ALA A 25 -6.31 -18.83 11.32
N PRO A 26 -6.30 -20.14 11.05
CA PRO A 26 -7.27 -20.78 10.14
C PRO A 26 -8.74 -20.62 10.57
N ARG A 27 -9.05 -20.57 11.87
CA ARG A 27 -10.42 -20.33 12.38
C ARG A 27 -10.89 -18.86 12.29
N TYR A 28 -9.97 -17.90 12.26
CA TYR A 28 -10.29 -16.46 12.29
C TYR A 28 -9.83 -15.70 11.03
N ALA A 29 -9.27 -16.41 10.03
CA ALA A 29 -8.69 -15.84 8.82
C ALA A 29 -9.63 -14.84 8.12
N GLY A 30 -10.93 -15.16 8.05
CA GLY A 30 -11.94 -14.27 7.45
C GLY A 30 -12.12 -12.94 8.19
N ILE A 31 -12.06 -12.93 9.52
CA ILE A 31 -12.18 -11.71 10.33
C ILE A 31 -10.92 -10.86 10.17
N VAL A 32 -9.73 -11.46 10.26
CA VAL A 32 -8.45 -10.75 10.12
C VAL A 32 -8.30 -10.17 8.70
N MET A 33 -8.72 -10.92 7.68
CA MET A 33 -8.76 -10.44 6.28
C MET A 33 -9.74 -9.28 6.11
N GLY A 34 -10.93 -9.36 6.74
CA GLY A 34 -11.94 -8.30 6.70
C GLY A 34 -11.48 -7.01 7.37
N VAL A 35 -10.86 -7.11 8.55
CA VAL A 35 -10.25 -5.95 9.25
C VAL A 35 -9.16 -5.32 8.39
N SER A 36 -8.29 -6.15 7.80
CA SER A 36 -7.22 -5.68 6.92
C SER A 36 -7.74 -4.99 5.64
N ASN A 37 -8.83 -5.49 5.06
CA ASN A 37 -9.47 -4.87 3.89
C ASN A 37 -10.12 -3.52 4.26
N THR A 38 -10.73 -3.44 5.44
CA THR A 38 -11.32 -2.19 5.95
C THR A 38 -10.23 -1.15 6.18
N ALA A 39 -9.12 -1.52 6.82
CA ALA A 39 -7.97 -0.65 7.00
C ALA A 39 -7.37 -0.19 5.67
N GLY A 40 -7.26 -1.10 4.69
CA GLY A 40 -6.80 -0.76 3.34
C GLY A 40 -7.73 0.21 2.61
N THR A 41 -9.04 0.05 2.77
CA THR A 41 -10.03 0.97 2.18
C THR A 41 -9.93 2.36 2.79
N LEU A 42 -9.81 2.46 4.12
CA LEU A 42 -9.63 3.73 4.81
C LEU A 42 -8.33 4.43 4.38
N ALA A 43 -7.23 3.67 4.29
CA ALA A 43 -5.96 4.19 3.77
C ALA A 43 -6.10 4.68 2.32
N GLY A 44 -6.90 4.01 1.50
CA GLY A 44 -7.23 4.44 0.14
C GLY A 44 -7.95 5.79 0.10
N ILE A 45 -8.96 5.99 0.96
CA ILE A 45 -9.70 7.26 1.06
C ILE A 45 -8.74 8.41 1.43
N VAL A 46 -7.92 8.20 2.46
CA VAL A 46 -6.92 9.21 2.90
C VAL A 46 -5.88 9.46 1.81
N GLY A 47 -5.41 8.42 1.13
CA GLY A 47 -4.43 8.54 0.05
C GLY A 47 -4.92 9.35 -1.14
N VAL A 48 -6.20 9.21 -1.52
CA VAL A 48 -6.81 10.00 -2.60
C VAL A 48 -6.89 11.47 -2.21
N GLU A 49 -7.35 11.78 -0.99
CA GLU A 49 -7.42 13.15 -0.47
C GLU A 49 -6.04 13.83 -0.45
N LEU A 50 -5.02 13.14 0.10
CA LEU A 50 -3.64 13.64 0.13
C LEU A 50 -3.07 13.88 -1.27
N THR A 51 -3.38 13.00 -2.23
CA THR A 51 -2.96 13.16 -3.63
C THR A 51 -3.60 14.40 -4.25
N GLY A 52 -4.88 14.65 -3.96
CA GLY A 52 -5.59 15.85 -4.40
C GLY A 52 -4.93 17.13 -3.88
N GLN A 53 -4.67 17.19 -2.58
CA GLN A 53 -4.01 18.34 -1.93
C GLN A 53 -2.60 18.59 -2.47
N LEU A 54 -1.84 17.52 -2.72
CA LEU A 54 -0.50 17.60 -3.30
C LEU A 54 -0.52 18.18 -4.72
N LEU A 55 -1.52 17.79 -5.52
CA LEU A 55 -1.68 18.30 -6.88
C LEU A 55 -2.18 19.76 -6.91
N GLU A 56 -3.04 20.15 -5.96
CA GLU A 56 -3.43 21.56 -5.79
C GLU A 56 -2.26 22.44 -5.35
N ALA A 57 -1.43 21.97 -4.42
CA ALA A 57 -0.21 22.68 -4.03
C ALA A 57 0.76 22.88 -5.21
N ALA A 58 0.89 21.88 -6.10
CA ALA A 58 1.70 22.00 -7.31
C ALA A 58 1.16 23.07 -8.27
N LYS A 59 -0.16 23.17 -8.44
CA LYS A 59 -0.81 24.21 -9.26
C LYS A 59 -0.55 25.63 -8.74
N VAL A 60 -0.55 25.82 -7.41
CA VAL A 60 -0.30 27.13 -6.77
C VAL A 60 1.16 27.57 -6.94
N ALA A 61 2.08 26.63 -7.13
CA ALA A 61 3.51 26.89 -7.32
C ALA A 61 3.92 27.15 -8.80
N ASP A 62 2.96 27.47 -9.69
CA ASP A 62 3.16 27.72 -11.13
C ASP A 62 3.69 26.51 -11.93
N TYR A 63 3.65 25.30 -11.34
CA TYR A 63 3.90 24.08 -12.08
C TYR A 63 2.63 23.67 -12.83
N ASP A 64 2.71 23.59 -14.16
CA ASP A 64 1.63 23.03 -14.97
C ASP A 64 1.34 21.59 -14.52
N ILE A 65 0.07 21.22 -14.41
CA ILE A 65 -0.38 19.88 -13.99
C ILE A 65 0.07 18.81 -15.01
N SER A 66 0.32 19.26 -16.25
CA SER A 66 0.88 18.46 -17.34
C SER A 66 2.39 18.25 -17.19
N SER A 67 3.06 18.97 -16.28
CA SER A 67 4.49 18.81 -16.02
C SER A 67 4.78 17.49 -15.27
N PRO A 68 5.79 16.71 -15.70
CA PRO A 68 6.18 15.47 -15.03
C PRO A 68 6.63 15.66 -13.56
N GLU A 69 7.19 16.83 -13.23
CA GLU A 69 7.71 17.15 -11.89
C GLU A 69 6.59 17.19 -10.83
N SER A 70 5.39 17.68 -11.18
CA SER A 70 4.24 17.73 -10.26
C SER A 70 3.82 16.34 -9.76
N TRP A 71 3.91 15.34 -10.63
CA TRP A 71 3.53 13.96 -10.33
C TRP A 71 4.61 13.18 -9.59
N ARG A 72 5.83 13.69 -9.56
CA ARG A 72 6.97 12.99 -8.97
C ARG A 72 6.74 12.70 -7.48
N LEU A 73 6.22 13.68 -6.72
CA LEU A 73 5.89 13.47 -5.31
C LEU A 73 4.72 12.51 -5.11
N VAL A 74 3.73 12.54 -6.00
CA VAL A 74 2.57 11.62 -6.00
C VAL A 74 3.00 10.16 -6.15
N PHE A 75 4.10 9.89 -6.87
CA PHE A 75 4.64 8.53 -7.01
C PHE A 75 5.71 8.17 -5.97
N ILE A 76 6.55 9.12 -5.55
CA ILE A 76 7.63 8.85 -4.58
C ILE A 76 7.06 8.55 -3.19
N ILE A 77 6.06 9.31 -2.72
CA ILE A 77 5.52 9.15 -1.36
C ILE A 77 4.92 7.76 -1.16
N PRO A 78 3.99 7.27 -2.01
CA PRO A 78 3.49 5.89 -1.91
C PRO A 78 4.58 4.84 -2.13
N GLY A 79 5.56 5.12 -3.01
CA GLY A 79 6.69 4.22 -3.25
C GLY A 79 7.52 3.97 -1.99
N LEU A 80 7.86 5.03 -1.24
CA LEU A 80 8.58 4.92 0.03
C LEU A 80 7.75 4.22 1.10
N LEU A 81 6.46 4.52 1.17
CA LEU A 81 5.54 3.88 2.11
C LEU A 81 5.44 2.37 1.84
N CYS A 82 5.38 1.96 0.57
CA CYS A 82 5.42 0.56 0.16
C CYS A 82 6.72 -0.11 0.62
N ILE A 83 7.89 0.47 0.34
CA ILE A 83 9.19 -0.10 0.74
C ILE A 83 9.27 -0.25 2.26
N PHE A 84 8.88 0.78 3.01
CA PHE A 84 8.84 0.73 4.47
C PHE A 84 7.89 -0.37 4.97
N SER A 85 6.67 -0.44 4.43
CA SER A 85 5.70 -1.47 4.81
C SER A 85 6.19 -2.88 4.51
N SER A 86 6.89 -3.09 3.38
CA SER A 86 7.51 -4.36 3.04
C SER A 86 8.63 -4.73 4.01
N ALA A 87 9.48 -3.77 4.40
CA ALA A 87 10.51 -4.00 5.39
C ALA A 87 9.92 -4.41 6.76
N VAL A 88 8.88 -3.69 7.22
CA VAL A 88 8.15 -4.03 8.44
C VAL A 88 7.54 -5.44 8.33
N PHE A 89 6.90 -5.76 7.21
CA PHE A 89 6.32 -7.08 7.00
C PHE A 89 7.38 -8.19 7.05
N ILE A 90 8.52 -8.01 6.39
CA ILE A 90 9.60 -9.01 6.40
C ILE A 90 10.18 -9.22 7.81
N VAL A 91 10.26 -8.15 8.62
CA VAL A 91 10.82 -8.24 9.99
C VAL A 91 9.84 -8.86 10.98
N PHE A 92 8.53 -8.59 10.85
CA PHE A 92 7.53 -8.96 11.86
C PHE A 92 6.58 -10.09 11.44
N ALA A 93 6.54 -10.50 10.17
CA ALA A 93 5.70 -11.62 9.76
C ALA A 93 6.22 -12.93 10.36
N THR A 94 5.29 -13.79 10.79
CA THR A 94 5.56 -15.15 11.25
C THR A 94 4.62 -16.13 10.54
N GLY A 95 5.11 -17.32 10.25
CA GLY A 95 4.33 -18.42 9.67
C GLY A 95 3.91 -19.49 10.68
N GLU A 96 4.21 -19.31 11.97
CA GLU A 96 3.78 -20.23 13.01
C GLU A 96 2.32 -19.99 13.40
N ARG A 97 1.57 -21.07 13.61
CA ARG A 97 0.21 -21.03 14.15
C ARG A 97 0.26 -20.56 15.59
N ILE A 98 -0.20 -19.33 15.83
CA ILE A 98 -0.21 -18.74 17.18
C ILE A 98 -1.47 -19.20 17.94
N PHE A 99 -2.49 -19.72 17.24
CA PHE A 99 -3.73 -20.22 17.83
C PHE A 99 -4.08 -21.60 17.23
N ASP A 100 -4.40 -22.56 18.11
CA ASP A 100 -5.00 -23.88 17.77
C ASP A 100 -6.48 -23.77 17.38
#